data_AF-V9Z633-F1
#
_entry.id   AF-V9Z633-F1
#
_cell.length_a   1.000
_cell.length_b   1.000
_cell.length_c   1.000
_cell.angle_alpha   90.00
_cell.angle_beta   90.00
_cell.angle_gamma   90.00
#
_symmetry.space_group_name_H-M   'P 1'
#
loop_
_entity.id
_entity.type
_entity.pdbx_description
1 polymer ?
#
loop_
_entity_poly.entity_id
_entity_poly.type
_entity_poly.pdbx_seq_one_letter_code
_entity_poly.pdbx_strand_id
1 'polypeptide(L)'
;MAAAGALLRAMHDATRGSELAGCSPVVCHHDAAPNNAVFVDGLPTAWIDFDTAAPGSPLEDLGYAAWTWCIASKCTVPVERQAEQVKILADAYGVQGPERGAVVDAILERQARNARFWAELMASPDTAPAEPEVLASRIEWSRREFAFTASNRSVFEDALA
;
A
#
# COMPACT_ATOMS: atom_id res chain seq x y z
N MET A 1 -0.62 -5.85 -12.32
CA MET A 1 -0.41 -6.02 -10.87
C MET A 1 0.76 -6.92 -10.52
N ALA A 2 0.96 -8.05 -11.21
CA ALA A 2 2.09 -8.95 -10.93
C ALA A 2 3.46 -8.25 -10.95
N ALA A 3 3.74 -7.42 -11.97
CA ALA A 3 5.00 -6.69 -12.06
C ALA A 3 5.28 -5.75 -10.86
N ALA A 4 4.24 -5.09 -10.33
CA ALA A 4 4.37 -4.24 -9.15
C ALA A 4 4.70 -5.07 -7.90
N GLY A 5 4.02 -6.21 -7.70
CA GLY A 5 4.31 -7.14 -6.60
C GLY A 5 5.74 -7.70 -6.67
N ALA A 6 6.19 -8.09 -7.87
CA ALA A 6 7.54 -8.58 -8.09
C ALA A 6 8.61 -7.49 -7.86
N LEU A 7 8.35 -6.25 -8.31
CA LEU A 7 9.25 -5.12 -8.10
C LEU A 7 9.38 -4.77 -6.61
N LEU A 8 8.26 -4.75 -5.88
CA LEU A 8 8.26 -4.54 -4.43
C LEU A 8 9.06 -5.64 -3.72
N ARG A 9 8.88 -6.91 -4.13
CA ARG A 9 9.64 -8.03 -3.60
C ARG A 9 11.13 -7.90 -3.84
N ALA A 10 11.54 -7.53 -5.05
CA ALA A 10 12.94 -7.34 -5.40
C ALA A 10 13.62 -6.26 -4.53
N MET A 11 12.92 -5.14 -4.28
CA MET A 11 13.40 -4.08 -3.38
C MET A 11 13.56 -4.57 -1.94
N HIS A 12 12.55 -5.27 -1.41
CA HIS A 12 12.60 -5.87 -0.08
C HIS A 12 13.72 -6.90 0.07
N ASP A 13 13.92 -7.76 -0.92
CA ASP A 13 14.97 -8.78 -0.88
C ASP A 13 16.38 -8.16 -0.97
N ALA A 14 16.53 -7.03 -1.67
CA ALA A 14 17.80 -6.30 -1.72
C ALA A 14 18.22 -5.71 -0.36
N THR A 15 17.26 -5.47 0.55
CA THR A 15 17.52 -4.87 1.88
C THR A 15 17.48 -5.88 3.02
N ARG A 16 17.01 -7.09 2.76
CA ARG A 16 16.88 -8.16 3.77
C ARG A 16 18.23 -8.50 4.39
N GLY A 17 18.31 -8.41 5.72
CA GLY A 17 19.52 -8.71 6.48
C GLY A 17 20.67 -7.70 6.29
N SER A 18 20.41 -6.59 5.59
CA SER A 18 21.36 -5.48 5.50
C SER A 18 21.36 -4.64 6.77
N GLU A 19 22.43 -3.85 6.98
CA GLU A 19 22.49 -2.88 8.09
C GLU A 19 21.35 -1.85 8.02
N LEU A 20 20.89 -1.52 6.82
CA LEU A 20 19.77 -0.60 6.61
C LEU A 20 18.46 -1.10 7.22
N ALA A 21 18.24 -2.42 7.28
CA ALA A 21 17.04 -3.01 7.83
C ALA A 21 17.07 -3.13 9.37
N GLY A 22 18.23 -2.95 10.01
CA GLY A 22 18.38 -3.05 11.46
C GLY A 22 17.79 -4.36 12.02
N CYS A 23 16.88 -4.24 13.00
CA CYS A 23 16.17 -5.38 13.59
C CYS A 23 14.89 -5.77 12.81
N SER A 24 14.52 -5.03 11.76
CA SER A 24 13.34 -5.29 10.95
C SER A 24 13.64 -6.28 9.82
N PRO A 25 12.62 -6.98 9.28
CA PRO A 25 12.85 -7.93 8.20
C PRO A 25 13.42 -7.31 6.91
N VAL A 26 13.01 -6.07 6.60
CA VAL A 26 13.34 -5.34 5.37
C VAL A 26 13.32 -3.83 5.64
N VAL A 27 13.81 -3.05 4.69
CA VAL A 27 13.46 -1.63 4.57
C VAL A 27 12.21 -1.52 3.71
N CYS A 28 11.16 -0.92 4.26
CA CYS A 28 9.95 -0.55 3.54
C CYS A 28 10.15 0.80 2.86
N HIS A 29 9.55 1.00 1.69
CA HIS A 29 9.42 2.27 0.99
C HIS A 29 8.46 3.22 1.69
N HIS A 30 7.38 2.67 2.27
CA HIS A 30 6.23 3.38 2.85
C HIS A 30 5.38 4.24 1.90
N ASP A 31 5.79 4.39 0.63
CA ASP A 31 5.05 5.09 -0.42
C ASP A 31 5.18 4.41 -1.81
N ALA A 32 5.06 3.08 -1.85
CA ALA A 32 5.14 2.27 -3.08
C ALA A 32 3.89 2.38 -3.97
N ALA A 33 3.41 3.60 -4.24
CA ALA A 33 2.26 3.89 -5.09
C ALA A 33 2.65 4.01 -6.58
N PRO A 34 1.71 3.92 -7.54
CA PRO A 34 2.01 4.00 -8.97
C PRO A 34 2.75 5.28 -9.40
N ASN A 35 2.51 6.41 -8.75
CA ASN A 35 3.20 7.67 -9.04
C ASN A 35 4.70 7.65 -8.71
N ASN A 36 5.14 6.72 -7.87
CA ASN A 36 6.54 6.56 -7.46
C ASN A 36 7.22 5.37 -8.16
N ALA A 37 6.55 4.78 -9.16
CA ALA A 37 7.14 3.77 -10.04
C ALA A 37 7.57 4.38 -11.38
N VAL A 38 8.79 4.07 -11.82
CA VAL A 38 9.24 4.33 -13.19
C VAL A 38 8.74 3.20 -14.09
N PHE A 39 8.08 3.56 -15.19
CA PHE A 39 7.54 2.60 -16.15
C PHE A 39 8.39 2.55 -17.42
N VAL A 40 8.72 1.34 -17.85
CA VAL A 40 9.34 1.05 -19.15
C VAL A 40 8.43 0.07 -19.87
N ASP A 41 8.04 0.39 -21.10
CA ASP A 41 7.11 -0.42 -21.92
C ASP A 41 5.81 -0.81 -21.18
N GLY A 42 5.29 0.10 -20.34
CA GLY A 42 4.06 -0.11 -19.57
C GLY A 42 4.22 -0.96 -18.31
N LEU A 43 5.45 -1.35 -17.93
CA LEU A 43 5.73 -2.15 -16.73
C LEU A 43 6.53 -1.35 -15.69
N PRO A 44 6.16 -1.42 -14.40
CA PRO A 44 6.95 -0.80 -13.33
C PRO A 44 8.31 -1.50 -13.23
N THR A 45 9.38 -0.73 -13.28
CA THR A 45 10.77 -1.23 -13.40
C THR A 45 11.68 -0.72 -12.28
N ALA A 46 11.40 0.44 -11.70
CA ALA A 46 12.17 0.98 -10.57
C ALA A 46 11.28 1.81 -9.64
N TRP A 47 11.64 1.86 -8.37
CA TRP A 47 11.08 2.79 -7.39
C TRP A 47 11.90 4.07 -7.35
N ILE A 48 11.23 5.18 -7.06
CA ILE A 48 11.82 6.49 -6.75
C ILE A 48 11.18 7.03 -5.47
N ASP A 49 11.68 8.14 -4.96
CA ASP A 49 11.12 8.82 -3.77
C ASP A 49 11.21 7.99 -2.48
N PHE A 50 12.45 7.76 -2.03
CA PHE A 50 12.76 6.98 -0.83
C PHE A 50 12.74 7.81 0.47
N ASP A 51 12.19 9.02 0.46
CA ASP A 51 12.24 9.93 1.61
C ASP A 51 11.50 9.37 2.83
N THR A 52 10.52 8.50 2.61
CA THR A 52 9.80 7.79 3.68
C THR A 52 10.34 6.40 3.97
N ALA A 53 11.43 5.98 3.33
CA ALA A 53 11.92 4.62 3.47
C ALA A 53 12.50 4.37 4.88
N ALA A 54 12.09 3.28 5.51
CA ALA A 54 12.49 2.94 6.87
C ALA A 54 12.44 1.42 7.14
N PRO A 55 13.21 0.91 8.11
CA PRO A 55 13.06 -0.45 8.62
C PRO A 55 11.61 -0.76 9.01
N GLY A 56 11.02 -1.83 8.48
CA GLY A 56 9.61 -2.14 8.76
C GLY A 56 9.19 -3.57 8.40
N SER A 57 7.92 -3.87 8.66
CA SER A 57 7.32 -5.14 8.24
C SER A 57 6.97 -5.08 6.75
N PRO A 58 7.31 -6.10 5.95
CA PRO A 58 7.01 -6.09 4.52
C PRO A 58 5.49 -5.99 4.21
N LEU A 59 4.63 -6.38 5.16
CA LEU A 59 3.19 -6.21 5.04
C LEU A 59 2.75 -4.75 4.99
N GLU A 60 3.53 -3.82 5.56
CA GLU A 60 3.20 -2.39 5.53
C GLU A 60 3.20 -1.85 4.11
N ASP A 61 4.23 -2.18 3.33
CA ASP A 61 4.30 -1.80 1.92
C ASP A 61 3.36 -2.63 1.06
N LEU A 62 3.22 -3.92 1.34
CA LEU A 62 2.29 -4.76 0.58
C LEU A 62 0.85 -4.28 0.72
N GLY A 63 0.43 -3.93 1.94
CA GLY A 63 -0.90 -3.38 2.19
C GLY A 63 -1.11 -2.03 1.48
N TYR A 64 -0.08 -1.18 1.46
CA TYR A 64 -0.13 0.10 0.76
C TYR A 64 -0.17 -0.06 -0.77
N ALA A 65 0.64 -0.97 -1.32
CA ALA A 65 0.65 -1.28 -2.75
C ALA A 65 -0.67 -1.94 -3.18
N ALA A 66 -1.19 -2.90 -2.41
CA ALA A 66 -2.49 -3.51 -2.69
C ALA A 66 -3.61 -2.47 -2.72
N TRP A 67 -3.62 -1.51 -1.79
CA TRP A 67 -4.55 -0.39 -1.84
C TRP A 67 -4.36 0.46 -3.10
N THR A 68 -3.19 1.08 -3.27
CA THR A 68 -2.97 2.13 -4.28
C THR A 68 -2.95 1.64 -5.72
N TRP A 69 -2.69 0.34 -5.93
CA TRP A 69 -2.65 -0.26 -7.26
C TRP A 69 -3.94 -1.00 -7.64
N CYS A 70 -4.68 -1.53 -6.67
CA CYS A 70 -5.78 -2.47 -6.95
C CYS A 70 -7.15 -2.00 -6.49
N ILE A 71 -7.23 -1.12 -5.49
CA ILE A 71 -8.48 -0.76 -4.82
C ILE A 71 -8.84 0.70 -5.10
N ALA A 72 -10.09 0.92 -5.51
CA ALA A 72 -10.64 2.26 -5.69
C ALA A 72 -12.15 2.28 -5.45
N SER A 73 -12.59 2.95 -4.39
CA SER A 73 -14.00 3.05 -3.99
C SER A 73 -14.91 3.76 -5.00
N LYS A 74 -14.35 4.65 -5.84
CA LYS A 74 -15.08 5.40 -6.87
C LYS A 74 -15.04 4.74 -8.25
N CYS A 75 -14.39 3.59 -8.39
CA CYS A 75 -14.24 2.93 -9.68
C CYS A 75 -15.51 2.15 -10.07
N THR A 76 -15.80 2.06 -11.36
CA THR A 76 -16.89 1.21 -11.88
C THR A 76 -16.49 -0.26 -12.00
N VAL A 77 -15.24 -0.60 -11.67
CA VAL A 77 -14.75 -1.98 -11.68
C VAL A 77 -15.36 -2.74 -10.50
N PRO A 78 -15.98 -3.92 -10.74
CA PRO A 78 -16.54 -4.75 -9.68
C PRO A 78 -15.51 -5.09 -8.59
N VAL A 79 -15.97 -5.18 -7.34
CA VAL A 79 -15.12 -5.45 -6.18
C VAL A 79 -14.37 -6.78 -6.33
N GLU A 80 -14.98 -7.79 -6.92
CA GLU A 80 -14.38 -9.10 -7.17
C GLU A 80 -13.16 -8.99 -8.08
N ARG A 81 -13.21 -8.11 -9.09
CA ARG A 81 -12.06 -7.84 -9.97
C ARG A 81 -10.95 -7.09 -9.24
N GLN A 82 -11.29 -6.17 -8.34
CA GLN A 82 -10.31 -5.50 -7.49
C GLN A 82 -9.64 -6.51 -6.53
N ALA A 83 -10.41 -7.44 -5.96
CA ALA A 83 -9.90 -8.52 -5.11
C ALA A 83 -8.99 -9.50 -5.87
N GLU A 84 -9.34 -9.86 -7.11
CA GLU A 84 -8.45 -10.64 -8.00
C GLU A 84 -7.12 -9.91 -8.26
N GLN A 85 -7.16 -8.58 -8.46
CA GLN A 85 -5.93 -7.79 -8.64
C GLN A 85 -5.05 -7.79 -7.38
N VAL A 86 -5.67 -7.68 -6.19
CA VAL A 86 -4.96 -7.81 -4.90
C VAL A 86 -4.29 -9.18 -4.79
N LYS A 87 -5.01 -10.26 -5.14
CA LYS A 87 -4.46 -11.62 -5.16
C LYS A 87 -3.25 -11.73 -6.09
N ILE A 88 -3.35 -11.22 -7.32
CA ILE A 88 -2.25 -11.24 -8.30
C ILE A 88 -1.02 -10.49 -7.77
N LEU A 89 -1.22 -9.34 -7.13
CA LEU A 89 -0.14 -8.56 -6.52
C LEU A 89 0.52 -9.35 -5.37
N ALA A 90 -0.27 -9.92 -4.46
CA ALA A 90 0.20 -10.70 -3.32
C ALA A 90 0.94 -11.99 -3.75
N ASP A 91 0.42 -12.67 -4.78
CA ASP A 91 1.05 -13.86 -5.37
C ASP A 91 2.42 -13.53 -5.96
N ALA A 92 2.51 -12.43 -6.73
CA ALA A 92 3.77 -12.01 -7.34
C ALA A 92 4.79 -11.48 -6.32
N TYR A 93 4.32 -10.90 -5.22
CA TYR A 93 5.17 -10.57 -4.08
C TYR A 93 5.68 -11.83 -3.35
N GLY A 94 4.92 -12.93 -3.44
CA GLY A 94 5.26 -14.22 -2.85
C GLY A 94 4.70 -14.42 -1.44
N VAL A 95 3.54 -13.83 -1.09
CA VAL A 95 2.85 -14.13 0.17
C VAL A 95 2.26 -15.54 0.12
N GLN A 96 2.58 -16.35 1.11
CA GLN A 96 2.15 -17.76 1.17
C GLN A 96 1.58 -18.11 2.54
N GLY A 97 0.72 -19.14 2.56
CA GLY A 97 0.22 -19.73 3.79
C GLY A 97 -0.51 -18.73 4.72
N PRO A 98 -0.30 -18.81 6.04
CA PRO A 98 -1.05 -17.99 7.01
C PRO A 98 -0.91 -16.49 6.82
N GLU A 99 0.18 -16.00 6.21
CA GLU A 99 0.42 -14.57 5.98
C GLU A 99 -0.61 -13.95 5.04
N ARG A 100 -1.26 -14.76 4.18
CA ARG A 100 -2.33 -14.29 3.27
C ARG A 100 -3.51 -13.72 4.05
N GLY A 101 -3.80 -14.27 5.23
CA GLY A 101 -4.86 -13.77 6.11
C GLY A 101 -4.57 -12.38 6.69
N ALA A 102 -3.31 -11.96 6.76
CA ALA A 102 -2.91 -10.65 7.28
C ALA A 102 -2.90 -9.55 6.22
N VAL A 103 -3.06 -9.87 4.93
CA VAL A 103 -2.97 -8.88 3.85
C VAL A 103 -4.12 -7.87 3.93
N VAL A 104 -5.34 -8.31 4.20
CA VAL A 104 -6.50 -7.39 4.31
C VAL A 104 -6.38 -6.50 5.55
N ASP A 105 -5.87 -7.03 6.66
CA ASP A 105 -5.54 -6.23 7.85
C ASP A 105 -4.50 -5.15 7.52
N ALA A 106 -3.45 -5.51 6.77
CA ALA A 106 -2.41 -4.58 6.37
C ALA A 106 -2.94 -3.45 5.44
N ILE A 107 -3.84 -3.78 4.50
CA ILE A 107 -4.51 -2.79 3.64
C ILE A 107 -5.29 -1.78 4.50
N LEU A 108 -6.14 -2.29 5.40
CA LEU A 108 -6.97 -1.47 6.28
C LEU A 108 -6.12 -0.59 7.21
N GLU A 109 -5.05 -1.14 7.78
CA GLU A 109 -4.14 -0.39 8.63
C GLU A 109 -3.43 0.72 7.85
N ARG A 110 -3.03 0.49 6.60
CA ARG A 110 -2.41 1.52 5.76
C ARG A 110 -3.38 2.64 5.39
N GLN A 111 -4.63 2.32 5.08
CA GLN A 111 -5.68 3.31 4.84
C GLN A 111 -5.96 4.15 6.11
N ALA A 112 -6.05 3.50 7.27
CA ALA A 112 -6.24 4.17 8.55
C ALA A 112 -5.04 5.05 8.92
N ARG A 113 -3.81 4.55 8.73
CA ARG A 113 -2.57 5.30 8.99
C ARG A 113 -2.48 6.53 8.10
N ASN A 114 -2.83 6.43 6.81
CA ASN A 114 -2.84 7.59 5.91
C ASN A 114 -3.85 8.66 6.38
N ALA A 115 -5.05 8.24 6.82
CA ALA A 115 -6.03 9.18 7.38
C ALA A 115 -5.51 9.89 8.64
N ARG A 116 -4.79 9.17 9.54
CA ARG A 116 -4.17 9.75 10.74
C ARG A 116 -3.06 10.75 10.37
N PHE A 117 -2.18 10.37 9.46
CA PHE A 117 -1.08 11.22 8.98
C PHE A 117 -1.59 12.59 8.47
N TRP A 118 -2.60 12.60 7.61
CA TRP A 118 -3.17 13.86 7.11
C TRP A 118 -3.91 14.65 8.19
N ALA A 119 -4.53 13.99 9.17
CA ALA A 119 -5.20 14.66 10.29
C ALA A 119 -4.21 15.31 11.27
N GLU A 120 -3.07 14.68 11.52
CA GLU A 120 -1.98 15.23 12.34
C GLU A 120 -1.37 16.48 11.69
N LEU A 121 -1.13 16.45 10.38
CA LEU A 121 -0.68 17.62 9.62
C LEU A 121 -1.71 18.76 9.63
N MET A 122 -3.00 18.43 9.53
CA MET A 122 -4.08 19.43 9.62
C MET A 122 -4.15 20.09 11.00
N ALA A 123 -3.82 19.35 12.06
CA ALA A 123 -3.75 19.89 13.42
C ALA A 123 -2.50 20.75 13.68
N SER A 124 -1.53 20.76 12.75
CA SER A 124 -0.26 21.49 12.83
C SER A 124 -0.07 22.41 11.62
N PRO A 125 -0.90 23.46 11.47
CA PRO A 125 -0.97 24.26 10.23
C PRO A 125 0.34 24.96 9.87
N ASP A 126 1.17 25.32 10.86
CA ASP A 126 2.47 25.97 10.62
C ASP A 126 3.48 25.08 9.86
N THR A 127 3.27 23.76 9.89
CA THR A 127 4.12 22.76 9.22
C THR A 127 3.38 22.00 8.13
N ALA A 128 2.14 22.39 7.82
CA ALA A 128 1.32 21.69 6.85
C ALA A 128 1.88 21.88 5.43
N PRO A 129 2.08 20.79 4.66
CA PRO A 129 2.64 20.86 3.31
C PRO A 129 1.62 21.33 2.26
N ALA A 130 0.36 21.54 2.64
CA ALA A 130 -0.73 21.91 1.75
C ALA A 130 -1.85 22.63 2.50
N GLU A 131 -2.70 23.31 1.73
CA GLU A 131 -3.87 24.02 2.25
C GLU A 131 -4.85 23.08 3.00
N PRO A 132 -5.57 23.57 4.03
CA PRO A 132 -6.48 22.75 4.83
C PRO A 132 -7.53 21.98 4.01
N GLU A 133 -8.04 22.56 2.93
CA GLU A 133 -9.00 21.90 2.04
C GLU A 133 -8.40 20.67 1.34
N VAL A 134 -7.13 20.76 0.91
CA VAL A 134 -6.40 19.63 0.31
C VAL A 134 -6.21 18.54 1.35
N LEU A 135 -5.79 18.88 2.58
CA LEU A 135 -5.65 17.91 3.66
C LEU A 135 -6.99 17.23 3.99
N ALA A 136 -8.07 17.99 4.08
CA ALA A 136 -9.41 17.47 4.31
C ALA A 136 -9.84 16.48 3.23
N SER A 137 -9.58 16.80 1.96
CA SER A 137 -9.88 15.89 0.85
C SER A 137 -9.10 14.58 0.91
N ARG A 138 -7.82 14.62 1.34
CA ARG A 138 -6.98 13.42 1.51
C ARG A 138 -7.44 12.54 2.67
N ILE A 139 -7.87 13.16 3.77
CA ILE A 139 -8.48 12.43 4.91
C ILE A 139 -9.78 11.76 4.48
N GLU A 140 -10.67 12.51 3.79
CA GLU A 140 -11.96 11.98 3.34
C GLU A 140 -11.79 10.85 2.34
N TRP A 141 -10.84 10.98 1.40
CA TRP A 141 -10.48 9.91 0.48
C TRP A 141 -10.02 8.66 1.24
N SER A 142 -9.06 8.80 2.15
CA SER A 142 -8.53 7.66 2.93
C SER A 142 -9.63 6.93 3.73
N ARG A 143 -10.53 7.69 4.36
CA ARG A 143 -11.68 7.14 5.10
C ARG A 143 -12.67 6.41 4.20
N ARG A 144 -12.89 6.91 2.98
CA ARG A 144 -13.77 6.28 1.99
C ARG A 144 -13.21 4.96 1.49
N GLU A 145 -11.92 4.94 1.18
CA GLU A 145 -11.21 3.72 0.77
C GLU A 145 -11.19 2.67 1.89
N PHE A 146 -10.97 3.11 3.14
CA PHE A 146 -11.11 2.26 4.33
C PHE A 146 -12.51 1.66 4.43
N ALA A 147 -13.55 2.51 4.36
CA ALA A 147 -14.93 2.05 4.47
C ALA A 147 -15.29 1.06 3.36
N PHE A 148 -14.89 1.34 2.12
CA PHE A 148 -15.10 0.43 0.99
C PHE A 148 -14.42 -0.93 1.21
N THR A 149 -13.15 -0.92 1.61
CA THR A 149 -12.38 -2.15 1.87
C THR A 149 -12.99 -2.94 3.03
N ALA A 150 -13.36 -2.26 4.12
CA ALA A 150 -13.96 -2.89 5.30
C ALA A 150 -15.34 -3.50 4.99
N SER A 151 -16.20 -2.79 4.24
CA SER A 151 -17.52 -3.31 3.84
C SER A 151 -17.43 -4.49 2.89
N ASN A 152 -16.32 -4.63 2.16
CA ASN A 152 -16.09 -5.73 1.23
C ASN A 152 -15.01 -6.71 1.72
N ARG A 153 -14.66 -6.69 3.03
CA ARG A 153 -13.55 -7.46 3.59
C ARG A 153 -13.59 -8.93 3.16
N SER A 154 -14.76 -9.58 3.28
CA SER A 154 -14.92 -11.00 2.94
C SER A 154 -14.56 -11.29 1.48
N VAL A 155 -14.89 -10.40 0.53
CA VAL A 155 -14.55 -10.58 -0.89
C VAL A 155 -13.04 -10.57 -1.11
N PHE A 156 -12.32 -9.69 -0.39
CA PHE A 156 -10.86 -9.65 -0.45
C PHE A 156 -10.22 -10.87 0.23
N GLU A 157 -10.73 -11.27 1.40
CA GLU A 157 -10.26 -12.46 2.13
C GLU A 157 -10.48 -13.73 1.33
N ASP A 158 -11.66 -13.92 0.74
CA ASP A 158 -12.02 -15.09 -0.07
C ASP A 158 -11.14 -15.20 -1.32
N ALA A 159 -10.78 -14.07 -1.95
CA ALA A 159 -9.85 -14.07 -3.08
C ALA A 159 -8.40 -14.40 -2.69
N LEU A 160 -8.03 -14.16 -1.43
CA LEU A 160 -6.70 -14.41 -0.90
C LEU A 160 -6.53 -15.80 -0.27
N ALA A 161 -7.62 -16.52 0.01
CA ALA A 161 -7.60 -17.92 0.45
C ALA A 161 -6.95 -18.85 -0.59
#